data_AF-A0A956H1W0-F1
#
_entry.id   AF-A0A956H1W0-F1
#
_cell.length_a   1.000
_cell.length_b   1.000
_cell.length_c   1.000
_cell.angle_alpha   90.00
_cell.angle_beta   90.00
_cell.angle_gamma   90.00
#
_symmetry.space_group_name_H-M   'P 1'
#
loop_
_entity.id
_entity.type
_entity.pdbx_description
1 polymer ?
#
loop_
_entity_poly.entity_id
_entity_poly.type
_entity_poly.pdbx_seq_one_letter_code
_entity_poly.pdbx_strand_id
1 'polypeptide(L)'
;MLPEKPWRRAWGLVVCSALGCGIESDDATGKQLGELAPARGISITTIEINQGTAIDIGIADTWIAPEQRSGRLLTARDALLRVHVAVDDDRGPREIEARLILSSAEGETRTVSETLMIDGATVSDAGESVAFALSAAAGDTAPGTRFSVELWEFAEPGDAAEGVVVSPAAGPAELGFEDLPMRMRVMFVPIDYEGRIPTLDPETLDAYLDNIYEQNPLTELLYEVHEPVVYEQTLVELGDLLPVLAALRADEQAAADVYYHALVDVGAASFEGKVGIADIAGPDIDEAAARVQATVVWAGNPLLAADTITHEIGHSQGLHHVDCDNATAADADLGFPHVDGHIGRDGYGLRRERLYGGEEAYDYMSYCGPTWVSDWTWALTFARIEALTSWGLGTQAGFRVHH
;
A
#
# COMPACT_ATOMS: atom_id res chain seq x y z
N MET A 1 -24.20 -10.14 3.25
CA MET A 1 -24.24 -8.86 2.53
C MET A 1 -24.00 -7.77 3.55
N LEU A 2 -22.74 -7.39 3.72
CA LEU A 2 -22.37 -6.19 4.47
C LEU A 2 -22.66 -4.99 3.56
N PRO A 3 -23.13 -3.85 4.09
CA PRO A 3 -23.35 -2.65 3.29
C PRO A 3 -22.01 -2.23 2.64
N GLU A 4 -22.05 -1.90 1.35
CA GLU A 4 -20.90 -1.37 0.63
C GLU A 4 -20.44 -0.05 1.28
N LYS A 5 -19.16 0.04 1.62
CA LYS A 5 -18.56 1.25 2.21
C LYS A 5 -18.45 2.35 1.14
N PRO A 6 -18.65 3.64 1.50
CA PRO A 6 -18.78 4.75 0.56
C PRO A 6 -17.58 5.00 -0.35
N TRP A 7 -16.36 4.62 0.05
CA TRP A 7 -15.13 4.82 -0.73
C TRP A 7 -15.05 3.98 -2.02
N ARG A 8 -15.94 2.98 -2.21
CA ARG A 8 -16.02 2.18 -3.45
C ARG A 8 -16.37 2.97 -4.71
N ARG A 9 -16.76 4.25 -4.58
CA ARG A 9 -17.13 5.12 -5.72
C ARG A 9 -15.96 5.80 -6.42
N ALA A 10 -14.75 5.75 -5.84
CA ALA A 10 -13.63 6.59 -6.26
C ALA A 10 -12.99 6.24 -7.64
N TRP A 11 -13.38 5.12 -8.27
CA TRP A 11 -12.85 4.71 -9.58
C TRP A 11 -13.77 5.00 -10.77
N GLY A 12 -14.90 5.68 -10.54
CA GLY A 12 -15.81 6.12 -11.60
C GLY A 12 -15.38 7.46 -12.19
N LEU A 13 -14.94 7.46 -13.46
CA LEU A 13 -14.67 8.69 -14.22
C LEU A 13 -15.96 9.53 -14.34
N VAL A 14 -16.07 10.63 -13.59
CA VAL A 14 -17.08 11.67 -13.87
C VAL A 14 -16.43 12.70 -14.80
N VAL A 15 -16.70 12.57 -16.09
CA VAL A 15 -16.39 13.61 -17.07
C VAL A 15 -17.50 14.67 -17.00
N CYS A 16 -17.24 15.79 -16.34
CA CYS A 16 -18.07 16.98 -16.50
C CYS A 16 -17.65 17.72 -17.77
N SER A 17 -18.48 17.65 -18.82
CA SER A 17 -18.36 18.52 -19.99
C SER A 17 -18.99 19.89 -19.73
N ALA A 18 -18.52 20.91 -20.47
CA ALA A 18 -18.79 22.34 -20.26
C ALA A 18 -20.23 22.83 -20.57
N LEU A 19 -21.23 21.97 -20.51
CA LEU A 19 -22.64 22.34 -20.65
C LEU A 19 -23.44 21.65 -19.55
N GLY A 20 -23.95 22.44 -18.60
CA GLY A 20 -24.48 22.01 -17.32
C GLY A 20 -25.49 20.86 -17.35
N CYS A 21 -25.45 20.03 -16.30
CA CYS A 21 -26.41 18.96 -16.08
C CYS A 21 -27.55 19.50 -15.20
N GLY A 22 -28.71 19.73 -15.81
CA GLY A 22 -29.95 19.94 -15.05
C GLY A 22 -30.52 18.59 -14.63
N ILE A 23 -30.78 18.43 -13.33
CA ILE A 23 -31.57 17.31 -12.79
C ILE A 23 -32.95 17.87 -12.47
N GLU A 24 -33.98 17.46 -13.22
CA GLU A 24 -35.35 17.55 -12.74
C GLU A 24 -35.51 16.53 -11.61
N SER A 25 -35.79 17.03 -10.41
CA SER A 25 -36.16 16.22 -9.26
C SER A 25 -37.68 16.30 -9.07
N ASP A 26 -38.35 15.18 -9.33
CA ASP A 26 -39.65 14.88 -8.74
C ASP A 26 -39.35 14.16 -7.43
N ASP A 27 -39.40 14.85 -6.28
CA ASP A 27 -39.91 14.22 -5.07
C ASP A 27 -40.43 15.19 -4.01
N ALA A 28 -41.60 14.83 -3.51
CA ALA A 28 -42.40 15.57 -2.57
C ALA A 28 -41.89 15.35 -1.13
N THR A 29 -41.08 16.28 -0.62
CA THR A 29 -41.09 16.78 0.78
C THR A 29 -40.10 17.94 0.85
N GLY A 30 -40.62 19.17 0.75
CA GLY A 30 -39.81 20.37 0.57
C GLY A 30 -38.99 20.77 1.79
N LYS A 31 -37.80 20.19 1.96
CA LYS A 31 -36.65 20.92 2.53
C LYS A 31 -35.95 21.59 1.34
N GLN A 32 -36.06 22.91 1.22
CA GLN A 32 -35.17 23.67 0.33
C GLN A 32 -33.75 23.46 0.86
N LEU A 33 -32.92 22.70 0.14
CA LEU A 33 -31.48 22.69 0.39
C LEU A 33 -30.97 24.13 0.16
N GLY A 34 -30.25 24.67 1.13
CA GLY A 34 -29.69 26.03 1.07
C GLY A 34 -28.60 26.18 0.00
N GLU A 35 -28.02 27.38 -0.10
CA GLU A 35 -26.79 27.57 -0.89
C GLU A 35 -25.62 26.86 -0.20
N LEU A 36 -24.70 26.28 -0.98
CA LEU A 36 -23.46 25.70 -0.45
C LEU A 36 -22.59 26.81 0.15
N ALA A 37 -22.18 26.62 1.41
CA ALA A 37 -21.30 27.54 2.14
C ALA A 37 -20.13 26.77 2.77
N PRO A 38 -19.02 27.44 3.13
CA PRO A 38 -17.96 26.82 3.90
C PRO A 38 -18.52 26.19 5.18
N ALA A 39 -18.12 24.97 5.48
CA ALA A 39 -18.65 24.25 6.63
C ALA A 39 -18.29 24.95 7.95
N ARG A 40 -19.18 24.84 8.96
CA ARG A 40 -18.95 25.44 10.29
C ARG A 40 -18.98 24.37 11.39
N GLY A 41 -18.29 24.65 12.50
CA GLY A 41 -18.13 23.71 13.62
C GLY A 41 -17.49 22.37 13.23
N ILE A 42 -16.58 22.42 12.27
CA ILE A 42 -15.76 21.30 11.78
C ILE A 42 -14.40 21.86 11.39
N SER A 43 -13.35 21.12 11.70
CA SER A 43 -11.98 21.48 11.35
C SER A 43 -11.24 20.28 10.79
N ILE A 44 -10.57 20.46 9.65
CA ILE A 44 -9.53 19.55 9.18
C ILE A 44 -8.47 19.46 10.27
N THR A 45 -8.08 18.25 10.65
CA THR A 45 -7.04 17.98 11.66
C THR A 45 -5.77 17.49 11.00
N THR A 46 -5.90 16.54 10.07
CA THR A 46 -4.78 15.94 9.36
C THR A 46 -5.19 15.63 7.92
N ILE A 47 -4.27 15.82 6.99
CA ILE A 47 -4.36 15.29 5.63
C ILE A 47 -3.19 14.32 5.47
N GLU A 48 -3.51 13.07 5.17
CA GLU A 48 -2.52 12.02 4.92
C GLU A 48 -2.64 11.49 3.50
N ILE A 49 -1.56 10.92 3.00
CA ILE A 49 -1.53 10.17 1.75
C ILE A 49 -0.87 8.81 1.97
N ASN A 50 -1.41 7.78 1.32
CA ASN A 50 -1.02 6.40 1.54
C ASN A 50 -0.78 5.67 0.22
N GLN A 51 0.43 5.10 0.06
CA GLN A 51 0.80 4.20 -1.04
C GLN A 51 1.15 2.78 -0.56
N GLY A 52 0.95 2.53 0.73
CA GLY A 52 1.30 1.33 1.49
C GLY A 52 1.32 1.67 2.98
N THR A 53 1.99 2.77 3.35
CA THR A 53 1.94 3.39 4.69
C THR A 53 1.46 4.84 4.60
N ALA A 54 0.72 5.31 5.60
CA ALA A 54 0.25 6.69 5.69
C ALA A 54 1.41 7.66 5.96
N ILE A 55 1.40 8.79 5.24
CA ILE A 55 2.32 9.91 5.39
C ILE A 55 1.50 11.18 5.55
N ASP A 56 1.70 11.89 6.67
CA ASP A 56 1.05 13.18 6.91
C ASP A 56 1.62 14.24 5.95
N ILE A 57 0.73 14.89 5.18
CA ILE A 57 1.08 15.96 4.22
C ILE A 57 0.53 17.33 4.64
N GLY A 58 -0.35 17.37 5.64
CA GLY A 58 -0.83 18.60 6.25
C GLY A 58 -1.40 18.35 7.64
N ILE A 59 -1.26 19.34 8.52
CA ILE A 59 -1.86 19.37 9.86
C ILE A 59 -2.65 20.67 9.97
N ALA A 60 -3.93 20.54 10.30
CA ALA A 60 -4.90 21.62 10.23
C ALA A 60 -4.82 22.37 8.90
N ASP A 61 -4.47 23.65 8.93
CA ASP A 61 -4.35 24.53 7.76
C ASP A 61 -2.92 24.62 7.20
N THR A 62 -1.99 23.88 7.79
CA THR A 62 -0.56 23.97 7.51
C THR A 62 -0.09 22.78 6.68
N TRP A 63 0.61 23.07 5.59
CA TRP A 63 1.27 22.07 4.75
C TRP A 63 2.58 21.57 5.37
N ILE A 64 2.84 20.27 5.25
CA ILE A 64 4.13 19.66 5.59
C ILE A 64 4.95 19.50 4.30
N ALA A 65 6.11 20.17 4.25
CA ALA A 65 7.01 20.06 3.11
C ALA A 65 7.57 18.63 2.98
N PRO A 66 7.83 18.12 1.77
CA PRO A 66 8.32 16.76 1.55
C PRO A 66 9.50 16.35 2.44
N GLU A 67 10.46 17.25 2.66
CA GLU A 67 11.66 16.99 3.45
C GLU A 67 11.40 16.86 4.96
N GLN A 68 10.20 17.19 5.42
CA GLN A 68 9.78 17.14 6.82
C GLN A 68 8.90 15.92 7.13
N ARG A 69 8.57 15.09 6.13
CA ARG A 69 7.64 13.97 6.26
C ARG A 69 8.34 12.70 6.76
N SER A 70 7.54 11.77 7.27
CA SER A 70 8.02 10.44 7.70
C SER A 70 8.44 9.53 6.54
N GLY A 71 7.99 9.83 5.32
CA GLY A 71 8.28 9.01 4.15
C GLY A 71 8.22 9.79 2.84
N ARG A 72 8.66 9.13 1.78
CA ARG A 72 8.71 9.62 0.40
C ARG A 72 7.53 9.08 -0.40
N LEU A 73 7.11 9.81 -1.43
CA LEU A 73 5.99 9.43 -2.29
C LEU A 73 6.51 9.15 -3.70
N LEU A 74 6.05 8.06 -4.30
CA LEU A 74 6.48 7.60 -5.60
C LEU A 74 5.49 7.98 -6.69
N THR A 75 6.01 8.39 -7.84
CA THR A 75 5.20 8.46 -9.06
C THR A 75 4.75 7.07 -9.53
N ALA A 76 3.94 7.03 -10.60
CA ALA A 76 3.54 5.81 -11.31
C ALA A 76 2.84 4.74 -10.44
N ARG A 77 2.31 5.14 -9.28
CA ARG A 77 1.56 4.29 -8.36
C ARG A 77 0.37 5.06 -7.81
N ASP A 78 -0.79 4.42 -7.78
CA ASP A 78 -2.00 5.01 -7.21
C ASP A 78 -1.78 5.34 -5.72
N ALA A 79 -2.58 6.27 -5.19
CA ALA A 79 -2.50 6.64 -3.78
C ALA A 79 -3.89 6.90 -3.21
N LEU A 80 -4.03 6.75 -1.89
CA LEU A 80 -5.22 7.18 -1.16
C LEU A 80 -4.89 8.44 -0.36
N LEU A 81 -5.57 9.55 -0.63
CA LEU A 81 -5.52 10.75 0.20
C LEU A 81 -6.69 10.72 1.18
N ARG A 82 -6.43 10.81 2.47
CA ARG A 82 -7.47 10.86 3.52
C ARG A 82 -7.44 12.20 4.23
N VAL A 83 -8.62 12.71 4.54
CA VAL A 83 -8.82 13.94 5.30
C VAL A 83 -9.52 13.59 6.60
N HIS A 84 -8.85 13.90 7.69
CA HIS A 84 -9.36 13.73 9.04
C HIS A 84 -9.92 15.06 9.55
N VAL A 85 -11.00 14.97 10.31
CA VAL A 85 -11.72 16.13 10.84
C VAL A 85 -12.04 15.96 12.33
N ALA A 86 -12.06 17.09 13.04
CA ALA A 86 -12.70 17.23 14.33
C ALA A 86 -14.03 17.97 14.16
N VAL A 87 -15.01 17.63 14.99
CA VAL A 87 -16.35 18.21 14.97
C VAL A 87 -16.66 18.75 16.35
N ASP A 88 -17.24 19.95 16.41
CA ASP A 88 -17.65 20.55 17.68
C ASP A 88 -18.75 19.70 18.35
N ASP A 89 -18.66 19.51 19.67
CA ASP A 89 -19.55 18.63 20.46
C ASP A 89 -21.05 18.96 20.33
N ASP A 90 -21.40 20.18 19.93
CA ASP A 90 -22.77 20.66 19.76
C ASP A 90 -23.34 20.41 18.35
N ARG A 91 -22.54 19.84 17.44
CA ARG A 91 -22.94 19.54 16.06
C ARG A 91 -23.30 18.06 15.91
N GLY A 92 -24.57 17.79 15.63
CA GLY A 92 -25.04 16.45 15.29
C GLY A 92 -24.64 15.99 13.87
N PRO A 93 -25.04 14.76 13.50
CA PRO A 93 -24.71 14.18 12.20
C PRO A 93 -25.19 15.04 11.03
N ARG A 94 -24.30 15.28 10.05
CA ARG A 94 -24.59 16.12 8.88
C ARG A 94 -23.80 15.73 7.64
N GLU A 95 -24.34 16.07 6.48
CA GLU A 95 -23.64 15.90 5.20
C GLU A 95 -22.60 17.01 5.02
N ILE A 96 -21.36 16.61 4.81
CA ILE A 96 -20.26 17.49 4.43
C ILE A 96 -19.82 17.09 3.02
N GLU A 97 -19.74 18.06 2.12
CA GLU A 97 -19.07 17.92 0.83
C GLU A 97 -17.60 18.32 1.00
N ALA A 98 -16.72 17.33 0.94
CA ALA A 98 -15.30 17.56 0.89
C ALA A 98 -14.84 17.64 -0.57
N ARG A 99 -14.09 18.68 -0.90
CA ARG A 99 -13.55 18.91 -2.24
C ARG A 99 -12.04 18.82 -2.19
N LEU A 100 -11.48 17.90 -2.97
CA LEU A 100 -10.06 17.84 -3.28
C LEU A 100 -9.83 18.57 -4.60
N ILE A 101 -9.06 19.66 -4.57
CA ILE A 101 -8.59 20.38 -5.75
C ILE A 101 -7.17 19.93 -6.03
N LEU A 102 -6.94 19.40 -7.22
CA LEU A 102 -5.62 19.00 -7.71
C LEU A 102 -5.22 19.91 -8.86
N SER A 103 -3.96 20.34 -8.87
CA SER A 103 -3.39 21.08 -9.99
C SER A 103 -2.10 20.42 -10.46
N SER A 104 -1.99 20.18 -11.77
CA SER A 104 -0.78 19.63 -12.38
C SER A 104 0.34 20.67 -12.41
N ALA A 105 1.57 20.23 -12.68
CA ALA A 105 2.70 21.14 -12.88
C ALA A 105 2.49 22.14 -14.04
N GLU A 106 1.61 21.80 -14.99
CA GLU A 106 1.25 22.66 -16.14
C GLU A 106 0.11 23.65 -15.81
N GLY A 107 -0.47 23.56 -14.61
CA GLY A 107 -1.53 24.46 -14.13
C GLY A 107 -2.96 24.00 -14.47
N GLU A 108 -3.13 22.82 -15.08
CA GLU A 108 -4.45 22.23 -15.24
C GLU A 108 -5.01 21.85 -13.86
N THR A 109 -6.23 22.29 -13.56
CA THR A 109 -6.87 22.07 -12.27
C THR A 109 -8.08 21.17 -12.42
N ARG A 110 -8.24 20.20 -11.54
CA ARG A 110 -9.44 19.37 -11.41
C ARG A 110 -9.92 19.36 -9.96
N THR A 111 -11.24 19.27 -9.78
CA THR A 111 -11.87 19.13 -8.46
C THR A 111 -12.58 17.79 -8.38
N VAL A 112 -12.30 17.04 -7.31
CA VAL A 112 -13.00 15.82 -6.94
C VAL A 112 -13.80 16.11 -5.68
N SER A 113 -15.10 15.84 -5.70
CA SER A 113 -15.97 16.04 -4.54
C SER A 113 -16.43 14.70 -3.99
N GLU A 114 -16.39 14.54 -2.67
CA GLU A 114 -16.98 13.42 -1.94
C GLU A 114 -17.94 13.98 -0.89
N THR A 115 -19.15 13.45 -0.84
CA THR A 115 -20.15 13.82 0.18
C THR A 115 -20.28 12.69 1.16
N LEU A 116 -20.13 13.00 2.45
CA LEU A 116 -20.24 12.01 3.52
C LEU A 116 -21.05 12.55 4.70
N MET A 117 -21.72 11.62 5.38
CA MET A 117 -22.32 11.87 6.67
C MET A 117 -21.22 11.87 7.74
N ILE A 118 -20.93 13.02 8.31
CA ILE A 118 -20.04 13.19 9.46
C ILE A 118 -20.90 13.17 10.73
N ASP A 119 -20.66 12.19 11.61
CA ASP A 119 -21.34 12.00 12.91
C ASP A 119 -20.37 12.07 14.10
N GLY A 120 -19.23 12.77 13.92
CA GLY A 120 -18.20 12.90 14.94
C GLY A 120 -16.83 13.19 14.36
N ALA A 121 -15.83 13.24 15.25
CA ALA A 121 -14.43 13.30 14.85
C ALA A 121 -14.03 12.00 14.15
N THR A 122 -13.21 12.11 13.11
CA THR A 122 -12.68 10.94 12.42
C THR A 122 -11.52 10.37 13.23
N VAL A 123 -11.53 9.06 13.43
CA VAL A 123 -10.40 8.32 13.99
C VAL A 123 -9.65 7.59 12.88
N SER A 124 -8.33 7.49 13.03
CA SER A 124 -7.42 6.93 12.02
C SER A 124 -7.77 5.47 11.68
N ASP A 125 -8.17 4.68 12.67
CA ASP A 125 -8.45 3.25 12.60
C ASP A 125 -9.84 2.85 12.03
N ALA A 126 -10.87 3.68 12.15
CA ALA A 126 -12.25 3.25 11.85
C ALA A 126 -12.67 3.39 10.37
N GLY A 127 -11.82 3.94 9.50
CA GLY A 127 -12.18 4.21 8.10
C GLY A 127 -13.28 5.25 7.92
N GLU A 128 -13.50 6.10 8.93
CA GLU A 128 -14.55 7.15 8.97
C GLU A 128 -14.10 8.49 8.36
N SER A 129 -12.90 8.54 7.78
CA SER A 129 -12.34 9.72 7.11
C SER A 129 -12.92 9.95 5.71
N VAL A 130 -12.86 11.19 5.24
CA VAL A 130 -13.00 11.48 3.80
C VAL A 130 -11.81 10.84 3.08
N ALA A 131 -12.04 10.17 1.96
CA ALA A 131 -10.98 9.53 1.19
C ALA A 131 -11.12 9.82 -0.30
N PHE A 132 -10.00 10.13 -0.97
CA PHE A 132 -9.91 10.38 -2.39
C PHE A 132 -8.87 9.44 -3.00
N ALA A 133 -9.25 8.66 -4.02
CA ALA A 133 -8.30 7.90 -4.80
C ALA A 133 -7.58 8.82 -5.80
N LEU A 134 -6.25 8.72 -5.83
CA LEU A 134 -5.38 9.39 -6.79
C LEU A 134 -4.89 8.34 -7.78
N SER A 135 -5.17 8.54 -9.06
CA SER A 135 -4.78 7.61 -10.11
C SER A 135 -3.49 8.05 -10.80
N ALA A 136 -2.50 7.15 -10.82
CA ALA A 136 -1.28 7.34 -11.60
C ALA A 136 -1.60 7.44 -13.09
N ALA A 137 -2.55 6.64 -13.60
CA ALA A 137 -2.97 6.68 -14.99
C ALA A 137 -3.64 8.01 -15.38
N ALA A 138 -4.28 8.70 -14.44
CA ALA A 138 -4.85 10.03 -14.64
C ALA A 138 -3.82 11.16 -14.46
N GLY A 139 -2.58 10.85 -14.06
CA GLY A 139 -1.54 11.84 -13.80
C GLY A 139 -1.62 12.49 -12.41
N ASP A 140 -2.46 11.98 -11.50
CA ASP A 140 -2.63 12.56 -10.17
C ASP A 140 -1.39 12.44 -9.30
N THR A 141 -0.62 11.39 -9.52
CA THR A 141 0.60 11.09 -8.78
C THR A 141 1.86 11.54 -9.52
N ALA A 142 1.72 12.46 -10.48
CA ALA A 142 2.84 13.02 -11.23
C ALA A 142 3.67 13.99 -10.35
N PRO A 143 4.97 14.17 -10.67
CA PRO A 143 5.80 15.20 -10.04
C PRO A 143 5.21 16.60 -10.21
N GLY A 144 5.27 17.40 -9.14
CA GLY A 144 4.75 18.77 -9.14
C GLY A 144 3.24 18.89 -9.03
N THR A 145 2.48 17.78 -8.91
CA THR A 145 1.06 17.87 -8.55
C THR A 145 0.89 18.58 -7.21
N ARG A 146 -0.04 19.54 -7.15
CA ARG A 146 -0.40 20.29 -5.94
C ARG A 146 -1.83 19.99 -5.54
N PHE A 147 -2.11 20.11 -4.24
CA PHE A 147 -3.42 19.85 -3.67
C PHE A 147 -3.90 21.01 -2.80
N SER A 148 -5.22 21.15 -2.67
CA SER A 148 -5.89 21.78 -1.55
C SER A 148 -7.20 21.07 -1.26
N VAL A 149 -7.63 21.05 -0.01
CA VAL A 149 -8.89 20.47 0.44
C VAL A 149 -9.79 21.58 0.96
N GLU A 150 -11.07 21.49 0.65
CA GLU A 150 -12.11 22.37 1.17
C GLU A 150 -13.29 21.57 1.74
N LEU A 151 -13.88 22.02 2.84
CA LEU A 151 -15.09 21.43 3.42
C LEU A 151 -16.27 22.39 3.27
N TRP A 152 -17.35 21.89 2.68
CA TRP A 152 -18.56 22.63 2.37
C TRP A 152 -19.77 21.94 2.98
N GLU A 153 -20.77 22.71 3.36
CA GLU A 153 -22.07 22.20 3.80
C GLU A 153 -23.20 23.04 3.20
N PHE A 154 -24.39 22.46 3.03
CA PHE A 154 -25.55 23.26 2.68
C PHE A 154 -25.90 24.18 3.85
N ALA A 155 -25.96 25.49 3.61
CA ALA A 155 -26.16 26.46 4.66
C ALA A 155 -27.51 26.24 5.38
N GLU A 156 -27.46 25.84 6.65
CA GLU A 156 -28.55 26.03 7.60
C GLU A 156 -28.27 27.28 8.46
N PRO A 157 -29.28 28.11 8.80
CA PRO A 157 -29.07 29.29 9.63
C PRO A 157 -28.51 28.90 11.00
N GLY A 158 -27.34 29.42 11.40
CA GLY A 158 -26.77 29.16 12.73
C GLY A 158 -25.44 29.86 13.02
N ASP A 159 -25.11 29.96 14.31
CA ASP A 159 -23.97 30.69 14.87
C ASP A 159 -22.75 29.81 15.18
N ALA A 160 -22.64 28.61 14.57
CA ALA A 160 -21.52 27.69 14.82
C ALA A 160 -20.17 28.37 14.55
N ALA A 161 -19.12 28.02 15.30
CA ALA A 161 -17.81 28.65 15.13
C ALA A 161 -17.23 28.38 13.72
N GLU A 162 -16.40 29.30 13.24
CA GLU A 162 -15.55 29.01 12.08
C GLU A 162 -14.49 27.99 12.48
N GLY A 163 -14.33 26.96 11.67
CA GLY A 163 -13.26 25.96 11.83
C GLY A 163 -12.29 26.00 10.66
N VAL A 164 -11.30 25.09 10.70
CA VAL A 164 -10.34 24.94 9.59
C VAL A 164 -10.99 24.15 8.46
N VAL A 165 -11.56 24.84 7.48
CA VAL A 165 -12.27 24.20 6.37
C VAL A 165 -11.57 24.34 5.02
N VAL A 166 -10.38 24.92 5.01
CA VAL A 166 -9.48 24.97 3.85
C VAL A 166 -8.09 24.58 4.32
N SER A 167 -7.45 23.66 3.62
CA SER A 167 -6.07 23.28 3.90
C SER A 167 -5.32 22.92 2.62
N PRO A 168 -4.14 23.49 2.36
CA PRO A 168 -3.47 24.50 3.19
C PRO A 168 -4.09 25.91 3.08
N ALA A 169 -4.09 26.70 4.16
CA ALA A 169 -4.65 28.07 4.14
C ALA A 169 -3.86 29.04 3.24
N ALA A 170 -2.58 28.78 3.01
CA ALA A 170 -1.74 29.58 2.10
C ALA A 170 -2.06 29.35 0.61
N GLY A 171 -2.96 28.41 0.29
CA GLY A 171 -3.29 27.98 -1.06
C GLY A 171 -2.69 26.61 -1.41
N PRO A 172 -2.90 26.13 -2.65
CA PRO A 172 -2.48 24.79 -3.05
C PRO A 172 -0.98 24.57 -2.87
N ALA A 173 -0.59 23.43 -2.30
CA ALA A 173 0.80 23.08 -2.03
C ALA A 173 1.16 21.73 -2.66
N GLU A 174 2.45 21.45 -2.83
CA GLU A 174 2.90 20.23 -3.52
C GLU A 174 2.58 18.96 -2.73
N LEU A 175 2.04 17.96 -3.44
CA LEU A 175 1.94 16.59 -2.95
C LEU A 175 3.32 15.97 -2.82
N GLY A 176 4.30 16.34 -3.64
CA GLY A 176 5.69 15.90 -3.49
C GLY A 176 5.98 14.48 -3.95
N PHE A 177 5.31 14.02 -5.02
CA PHE A 177 5.66 12.76 -5.69
C PHE A 177 7.02 12.89 -6.40
N GLU A 178 7.86 11.88 -6.18
CA GLU A 178 9.20 11.81 -6.73
C GLU A 178 9.24 10.90 -7.96
N ASP A 179 9.92 11.37 -9.01
CA ASP A 179 10.23 10.55 -10.18
C ASP A 179 11.48 9.70 -9.92
N LEU A 180 11.30 8.69 -9.09
CA LEU A 180 12.34 7.74 -8.72
C LEU A 180 11.94 6.34 -9.19
N PRO A 181 12.70 5.72 -10.11
CA PRO A 181 12.50 4.32 -10.46
C PRO A 181 12.72 3.43 -9.23
N MET A 182 11.72 2.64 -8.89
CA MET A 182 11.75 1.67 -7.78
C MET A 182 11.27 0.32 -8.27
N ARG A 183 12.23 -0.54 -8.63
CA ARG A 183 11.97 -1.79 -9.35
C ARG A 183 12.30 -3.01 -8.49
N MET A 184 11.45 -4.03 -8.59
CA MET A 184 11.72 -5.35 -8.05
C MET A 184 11.52 -6.40 -9.14
N ARG A 185 12.43 -7.38 -9.23
CA ARG A 185 12.35 -8.52 -10.16
C ARG A 185 12.24 -9.83 -9.40
N VAL A 186 11.16 -10.56 -9.59
CA VAL A 186 10.93 -11.84 -8.91
C VAL A 186 10.86 -12.98 -9.92
N MET A 187 11.72 -13.99 -9.75
CA MET A 187 11.66 -15.26 -10.46
C MET A 187 10.97 -16.28 -9.57
N PHE A 188 9.73 -16.63 -9.87
CA PHE A 188 9.04 -17.73 -9.19
C PHE A 188 9.47 -19.07 -9.79
N VAL A 189 9.91 -20.00 -8.94
CA VAL A 189 10.44 -21.31 -9.34
C VAL A 189 9.57 -22.40 -8.72
N PRO A 190 8.59 -22.96 -9.47
CA PRO A 190 7.85 -24.13 -9.02
C PRO A 190 8.81 -25.32 -8.85
N ILE A 191 8.76 -25.97 -7.69
CA ILE A 191 9.54 -27.17 -7.40
C ILE A 191 8.64 -28.39 -7.61
N ASP A 192 9.04 -29.29 -8.51
CA ASP A 192 8.46 -30.62 -8.61
C ASP A 192 9.03 -31.50 -7.50
N TYR A 193 8.28 -31.65 -6.42
CA TYR A 193 8.64 -32.45 -5.26
C TYR A 193 7.73 -33.67 -5.14
N GLU A 194 8.31 -34.87 -5.29
CA GLU A 194 7.57 -36.15 -5.29
C GLU A 194 6.43 -36.20 -6.33
N GLY A 195 6.58 -35.54 -7.47
CA GLY A 195 5.54 -35.46 -8.51
C GLY A 195 4.44 -34.44 -8.22
N ARG A 196 4.60 -33.60 -7.17
CA ARG A 196 3.71 -32.48 -6.86
C ARG A 196 4.37 -31.19 -7.37
N ILE A 197 3.71 -30.58 -8.34
CA ILE A 197 4.07 -29.26 -8.85
C ILE A 197 3.00 -28.29 -8.35
N PRO A 198 3.38 -27.22 -7.62
CA PRO A 198 2.44 -26.18 -7.24
C PRO A 198 1.72 -25.63 -8.47
N THR A 199 0.39 -25.61 -8.39
CA THR A 199 -0.41 -24.98 -9.44
C THR A 199 -0.46 -23.47 -9.17
N LEU A 200 -0.06 -22.70 -10.17
CA LEU A 200 -0.17 -21.24 -10.17
C LEU A 200 -1.16 -20.84 -11.25
N ASP A 201 -2.44 -20.86 -10.91
CA ASP A 201 -3.44 -20.21 -11.76
C ASP A 201 -3.26 -18.68 -11.71
N PRO A 202 -3.83 -17.95 -12.69
CA PRO A 202 -3.68 -16.49 -12.74
C PRO A 202 -4.15 -15.76 -11.48
N GLU A 203 -5.24 -16.22 -10.84
CA GLU A 203 -5.78 -15.59 -9.62
C GLU A 203 -4.81 -15.72 -8.44
N THR A 204 -4.24 -16.91 -8.26
CA THR A 204 -3.24 -17.19 -7.23
C THR A 204 -1.98 -16.36 -7.46
N LEU A 205 -1.50 -16.30 -8.71
CA LEU A 205 -0.31 -15.52 -9.05
C LEU A 205 -0.55 -14.02 -8.87
N ASP A 206 -1.70 -13.50 -9.31
CA ASP A 206 -2.07 -12.10 -9.11
C ASP A 206 -2.15 -11.76 -7.61
N ALA A 207 -2.70 -12.65 -6.77
CA ALA A 207 -2.73 -12.44 -5.33
C ALA A 207 -1.33 -12.33 -4.70
N TYR A 208 -0.36 -13.12 -5.18
CA TYR A 208 1.04 -13.03 -4.73
C TYR A 208 1.67 -11.71 -5.16
N LEU A 209 1.52 -11.36 -6.44
CA LEU A 209 2.06 -10.14 -7.02
C LEU A 209 1.46 -8.88 -6.36
N ASP A 210 0.15 -8.85 -6.15
CA ASP A 210 -0.55 -7.77 -5.44
C ASP A 210 -0.02 -7.64 -4.01
N ASN A 211 0.26 -8.75 -3.31
CA ASN A 211 0.79 -8.68 -1.94
C ASN A 211 2.19 -8.08 -1.88
N ILE A 212 3.07 -8.50 -2.80
CA ILE A 212 4.41 -7.93 -2.95
C ILE A 212 4.31 -6.44 -3.29
N TYR A 213 3.50 -6.11 -4.30
CA TYR A 213 3.36 -4.74 -4.80
C TYR A 213 2.78 -3.81 -3.76
N GLU A 214 1.73 -4.20 -3.04
CA GLU A 214 1.07 -3.32 -2.06
C GLU A 214 1.94 -3.02 -0.84
N GLN A 215 2.77 -3.96 -0.42
CA GLN A 215 3.58 -3.87 0.81
C GLN A 215 5.04 -3.44 0.56
N ASN A 216 5.42 -3.12 -0.68
CA ASN A 216 6.72 -2.58 -1.02
C ASN A 216 6.61 -1.24 -1.77
N PRO A 217 7.57 -0.31 -1.59
CA PRO A 217 7.63 0.96 -2.31
C PRO A 217 8.09 0.75 -3.76
N LEU A 218 7.20 0.25 -4.63
CA LEU A 218 7.49 -0.09 -6.03
C LEU A 218 6.77 0.84 -7.00
N THR A 219 7.51 1.32 -8.00
CA THR A 219 6.94 1.88 -9.24
C THR A 219 6.70 0.80 -10.28
N GLU A 220 7.41 -0.32 -10.19
CA GLU A 220 7.32 -1.42 -11.15
C GLU A 220 7.69 -2.75 -10.48
N LEU A 221 6.76 -3.71 -10.51
CA LEU A 221 7.04 -5.10 -10.13
C LEU A 221 7.17 -5.93 -11.41
N LEU A 222 8.33 -6.53 -11.60
CA LEU A 222 8.64 -7.39 -12.73
C LEU A 222 8.67 -8.84 -12.25
N TYR A 223 8.03 -9.75 -12.97
CA TYR A 223 8.03 -11.16 -12.59
C TYR A 223 8.18 -12.13 -13.77
N GLU A 224 8.70 -13.31 -13.47
CA GLU A 224 8.71 -14.47 -14.36
C GLU A 224 8.37 -15.73 -13.55
N VAL A 225 7.83 -16.74 -14.22
CA VAL A 225 7.60 -18.07 -13.65
C VAL A 225 8.47 -19.04 -14.44
N HIS A 226 9.47 -19.61 -13.78
CA HIS A 226 10.38 -20.60 -14.36
C HIS A 226 9.63 -21.92 -14.62
N GLU A 227 10.15 -22.74 -15.54
CA GLU A 227 9.68 -24.12 -15.71
C GLU A 227 9.88 -24.92 -14.40
N PRO A 228 9.06 -25.95 -14.11
CA PRO A 228 9.23 -26.69 -12.86
C PRO A 228 10.64 -27.30 -12.72
N VAL A 229 11.27 -27.06 -11.57
CA VAL A 229 12.58 -27.65 -11.23
C VAL A 229 12.35 -28.93 -10.44
N VAL A 230 12.84 -30.05 -10.96
CA VAL A 230 12.71 -31.35 -10.30
C VAL A 230 13.66 -31.44 -9.11
N TYR A 231 13.10 -31.73 -7.93
CA TYR A 231 13.86 -31.98 -6.71
C TYR A 231 13.68 -33.44 -6.28
N GLU A 232 14.65 -34.28 -6.64
CA GLU A 232 14.62 -35.74 -6.39
C GLU A 232 15.12 -36.13 -5.00
N GLN A 233 15.74 -35.20 -4.27
CA GLN A 233 16.26 -35.43 -2.93
C GLN A 233 15.13 -35.42 -1.90
N THR A 234 15.34 -36.07 -0.76
CA THR A 234 14.40 -35.95 0.37
C THR A 234 14.61 -34.59 1.04
N LEU A 235 13.56 -33.77 1.14
CA LEU A 235 13.60 -32.57 1.97
C LEU A 235 13.72 -32.97 3.44
N VAL A 236 14.74 -32.45 4.12
CA VAL A 236 14.92 -32.56 5.58
C VAL A 236 14.43 -31.28 6.25
N GLU A 237 14.66 -30.13 5.61
CA GLU A 237 14.11 -28.83 5.97
C GLU A 237 13.88 -27.97 4.73
N LEU A 238 13.05 -26.92 4.81
CA LEU A 238 12.84 -26.02 3.67
C LEU A 238 14.14 -25.36 3.18
N GLY A 239 15.11 -25.17 4.09
CA GLY A 239 16.41 -24.57 3.79
C GLY A 239 17.21 -25.36 2.75
N ASP A 240 16.91 -26.66 2.55
CA ASP A 240 17.56 -27.49 1.53
C ASP A 240 17.33 -26.98 0.10
N LEU A 241 16.30 -26.12 -0.11
CA LEU A 241 16.01 -25.50 -1.40
C LEU A 241 16.88 -24.26 -1.68
N LEU A 242 17.37 -23.55 -0.68
CA LEU A 242 18.08 -22.28 -0.89
C LEU A 242 19.38 -22.46 -1.71
N PRO A 243 20.25 -23.45 -1.44
CA PRO A 243 21.42 -23.71 -2.28
C PRO A 243 21.07 -24.13 -3.71
N VAL A 244 19.92 -24.77 -3.93
CA VAL A 244 19.44 -25.14 -5.27
C VAL A 244 19.10 -23.88 -6.06
N LEU A 245 18.40 -22.94 -5.44
CA LEU A 245 18.04 -21.68 -6.06
C LEU A 245 19.27 -20.81 -6.34
N ALA A 246 20.22 -20.74 -5.40
CA ALA A 246 21.46 -20.00 -5.60
C ALA A 246 22.27 -20.57 -6.78
N ALA A 247 22.31 -21.90 -6.91
CA ALA A 247 22.95 -22.57 -8.05
C ALA A 247 22.21 -22.31 -9.37
N LEU A 248 20.88 -22.41 -9.39
CA LEU A 248 20.06 -22.11 -10.57
C LEU A 248 20.28 -20.67 -11.04
N ARG A 249 20.19 -19.72 -10.12
CA ARG A 249 20.44 -18.29 -10.36
C ARG A 249 21.83 -18.04 -10.95
N ALA A 250 22.84 -18.77 -10.49
CA ALA A 250 24.21 -18.67 -11.01
C ALA A 250 24.35 -19.26 -12.42
N ASP A 251 23.72 -20.42 -12.68
CA ASP A 251 23.72 -21.07 -14.00
C ASP A 251 23.05 -20.20 -15.07
N GLU A 252 21.93 -19.57 -14.70
CA GLU A 252 21.16 -18.67 -15.57
C GLU A 252 21.78 -17.27 -15.69
N GLN A 253 22.87 -17.00 -14.95
CA GLN A 253 23.53 -15.70 -14.94
C GLN A 253 22.55 -14.55 -14.62
N ALA A 254 21.66 -14.77 -13.65
CA ALA A 254 20.64 -13.78 -13.29
C ALA A 254 21.28 -12.46 -12.85
N ALA A 255 20.58 -11.35 -13.10
CA ALA A 255 21.00 -10.04 -12.62
C ALA A 255 20.96 -9.98 -11.08
N ALA A 256 21.82 -9.15 -10.49
CA ALA A 256 22.07 -9.14 -9.03
C ALA A 256 20.84 -8.77 -8.18
N ASP A 257 19.86 -8.10 -8.77
CA ASP A 257 18.61 -7.63 -8.17
C ASP A 257 17.41 -8.56 -8.43
N VAL A 258 17.62 -9.75 -9.00
CA VAL A 258 16.55 -10.75 -9.19
C VAL A 258 16.44 -11.63 -7.96
N TYR A 259 15.25 -11.67 -7.38
CA TYR A 259 14.86 -12.49 -6.24
C TYR A 259 14.35 -13.84 -6.74
N TYR A 260 15.02 -14.94 -6.41
CA TYR A 260 14.57 -16.29 -6.79
C TYR A 260 13.72 -16.88 -5.66
N HIS A 261 12.49 -17.23 -5.98
CA HIS A 261 11.49 -17.68 -5.01
C HIS A 261 11.00 -19.09 -5.31
N ALA A 262 11.39 -20.07 -4.51
CA ALA A 262 10.94 -21.45 -4.64
C ALA A 262 9.51 -21.56 -4.17
N LEU A 263 8.67 -22.22 -4.95
CA LEU A 263 7.31 -22.56 -4.56
C LEU A 263 7.25 -24.08 -4.50
N VAL A 264 6.91 -24.65 -3.35
CA VAL A 264 6.93 -26.11 -3.15
C VAL A 264 5.62 -26.60 -2.52
N ASP A 265 5.05 -27.68 -3.06
CA ASP A 265 3.89 -28.35 -2.46
C ASP A 265 4.37 -29.61 -1.74
N VAL A 266 4.39 -29.55 -0.41
CA VAL A 266 4.77 -30.68 0.46
C VAL A 266 3.57 -31.54 0.87
N GLY A 267 2.40 -31.32 0.29
CA GLY A 267 1.15 -32.00 0.61
C GLY A 267 0.50 -31.53 1.93
N ALA A 268 1.01 -30.46 2.55
CA ALA A 268 0.54 -29.91 3.82
C ALA A 268 0.71 -28.38 3.86
N ALA A 269 0.08 -27.73 4.85
CA ALA A 269 0.15 -26.28 5.04
C ALA A 269 1.51 -25.75 5.51
N SER A 270 2.38 -26.63 6.00
CA SER A 270 3.74 -26.32 6.46
C SER A 270 4.62 -27.56 6.35
N PHE A 271 5.94 -27.36 6.39
CA PHE A 271 6.94 -28.41 6.47
C PHE A 271 7.75 -28.25 7.75
N GLU A 272 7.72 -29.24 8.64
CA GLU A 272 8.36 -29.17 9.97
C GLU A 272 7.99 -27.89 10.76
N GLY A 273 6.73 -27.45 10.63
CA GLY A 273 6.21 -26.24 11.29
C GLY A 273 6.61 -24.92 10.64
N LYS A 274 7.35 -24.94 9.53
CA LYS A 274 7.71 -23.75 8.74
C LYS A 274 6.84 -23.63 7.49
N VAL A 275 6.44 -22.40 7.17
CA VAL A 275 5.69 -22.08 5.94
C VAL A 275 6.60 -21.46 4.87
N GLY A 276 7.72 -20.87 5.27
CA GLY A 276 8.74 -20.33 4.37
C GLY A 276 10.13 -20.32 5.02
N ILE A 277 11.13 -19.96 4.21
CA ILE A 277 12.51 -19.72 4.62
C ILE A 277 13.21 -18.86 3.57
N ALA A 278 14.16 -18.03 4.00
CA ALA A 278 14.96 -17.19 3.12
C ALA A 278 16.38 -17.02 3.66
N ASP A 279 17.30 -16.70 2.76
CA ASP A 279 18.57 -16.10 3.14
C ASP A 279 18.37 -14.60 3.40
N ILE A 280 19.14 -14.06 4.35
CA ILE A 280 19.17 -12.61 4.60
C ILE A 280 20.29 -12.00 3.75
N ALA A 281 19.92 -11.17 2.77
CA ALA A 281 20.89 -10.54 1.87
C ALA A 281 21.15 -9.08 2.26
N GLY A 282 22.41 -8.63 2.21
CA GLY A 282 22.76 -7.21 2.33
C GLY A 282 22.63 -6.44 1.00
N PRO A 283 22.80 -5.11 1.04
CA PRO A 283 22.46 -4.22 -0.06
C PRO A 283 23.49 -4.24 -1.19
N ASP A 284 24.57 -5.01 -1.05
CA ASP A 284 25.66 -5.01 -2.01
C ASP A 284 25.39 -5.95 -3.19
N ILE A 285 25.96 -5.59 -4.35
CA ILE A 285 25.81 -6.35 -5.60
C ILE A 285 26.44 -7.75 -5.51
N ASP A 286 27.47 -7.90 -4.68
CA ASP A 286 28.20 -9.16 -4.50
C ASP A 286 27.43 -10.17 -3.62
N GLU A 287 26.36 -9.75 -2.95
CA GLU A 287 25.50 -10.62 -2.14
C GLU A 287 24.35 -11.24 -2.95
N ALA A 288 24.37 -11.10 -4.27
CA ALA A 288 23.29 -11.54 -5.17
C ALA A 288 22.88 -13.00 -4.98
N ALA A 289 23.81 -13.87 -4.59
CA ALA A 289 23.54 -15.29 -4.36
C ALA A 289 22.61 -15.57 -3.17
N ALA A 290 22.51 -14.63 -2.22
CA ALA A 290 21.66 -14.74 -1.03
C ALA A 290 20.22 -14.21 -1.25
N ARG A 291 19.87 -13.75 -2.45
CA ARG A 291 18.49 -13.32 -2.77
C ARG A 291 17.65 -14.52 -3.22
N VAL A 292 17.59 -15.51 -2.34
CA VAL A 292 16.93 -16.78 -2.56
C VAL A 292 16.04 -17.11 -1.37
N GLN A 293 14.86 -17.62 -1.67
CA GLN A 293 13.89 -17.95 -0.65
C GLN A 293 12.94 -19.06 -1.12
N ALA A 294 12.21 -19.68 -0.21
CA ALA A 294 11.27 -20.74 -0.50
C ALA A 294 10.00 -20.61 0.35
N THR A 295 8.85 -20.93 -0.25
CA THR A 295 7.54 -20.92 0.40
C THR A 295 6.77 -22.21 0.08
N VAL A 296 6.12 -22.75 1.11
CA VAL A 296 5.16 -23.84 0.97
C VAL A 296 3.89 -23.31 0.33
N VAL A 297 3.53 -23.85 -0.83
CA VAL A 297 2.23 -23.61 -1.48
C VAL A 297 1.33 -24.79 -1.19
N TRP A 298 0.37 -24.60 -0.29
CA TRP A 298 -0.57 -25.66 0.06
C TRP A 298 -1.76 -25.67 -0.89
N ALA A 299 -1.91 -26.74 -1.66
CA ALA A 299 -3.02 -26.89 -2.62
C ALA A 299 -4.42 -26.74 -1.98
N GLY A 300 -4.57 -27.00 -0.68
CA GLY A 300 -5.85 -26.81 0.03
C GLY A 300 -6.23 -25.35 0.25
N ASN A 301 -5.26 -24.43 0.26
CA ASN A 301 -5.47 -22.99 0.31
C ASN A 301 -4.19 -22.25 -0.18
N PRO A 302 -3.99 -22.14 -1.51
CA PRO A 302 -2.75 -21.58 -2.05
C PRO A 302 -2.56 -20.11 -1.69
N LEU A 303 -3.64 -19.37 -1.42
CA LEU A 303 -3.59 -17.96 -1.05
C LEU A 303 -2.88 -17.69 0.29
N LEU A 304 -2.71 -18.70 1.16
CA LEU A 304 -1.90 -18.57 2.38
C LEU A 304 -0.43 -18.25 2.10
N ALA A 305 0.07 -18.64 0.92
CA ALA A 305 1.46 -18.38 0.55
C ALA A 305 1.73 -16.91 0.24
N ALA A 306 0.71 -16.09 -0.04
CA ALA A 306 0.90 -14.68 -0.43
C ALA A 306 1.66 -13.87 0.65
N ASP A 307 1.24 -14.00 1.91
CA ASP A 307 1.88 -13.30 3.04
C ASP A 307 3.27 -13.85 3.31
N THR A 308 3.44 -15.17 3.20
CA THR A 308 4.75 -15.81 3.37
C THR A 308 5.72 -15.37 2.28
N ILE A 309 5.28 -15.27 1.03
CA ILE A 309 6.14 -14.81 -0.07
C ILE A 309 6.67 -13.40 0.21
N THR A 310 5.80 -12.49 0.65
CA THR A 310 6.19 -11.12 1.00
C THR A 310 7.16 -11.09 2.20
N HIS A 311 6.90 -11.90 3.24
CA HIS A 311 7.79 -12.06 4.39
C HIS A 311 9.19 -12.53 3.98
N GLU A 312 9.27 -13.60 3.17
CA GLU A 312 10.54 -14.17 2.75
C GLU A 312 11.31 -13.24 1.77
N ILE A 313 10.61 -12.46 0.95
CA ILE A 313 11.25 -11.40 0.15
C ILE A 313 11.83 -10.32 1.06
N GLY A 314 11.17 -10.01 2.19
CA GLY A 314 11.68 -9.11 3.22
C GLY A 314 13.05 -9.53 3.75
N HIS A 315 13.24 -10.83 4.06
CA HIS A 315 14.57 -11.35 4.41
C HIS A 315 15.59 -11.17 3.28
N SER A 316 15.24 -11.44 2.03
CA SER A 316 16.09 -11.16 0.87
C SER A 316 16.34 -9.64 0.64
N GLN A 317 15.60 -8.76 1.31
CA GLN A 317 15.84 -7.32 1.38
C GLN A 317 16.67 -6.90 2.62
N GLY A 318 17.13 -7.87 3.41
CA GLY A 318 17.96 -7.67 4.59
C GLY A 318 17.18 -7.44 5.88
N LEU A 319 15.87 -7.70 5.89
CA LEU A 319 15.06 -7.55 7.09
C LEU A 319 15.26 -8.76 8.01
N HIS A 320 15.31 -8.47 9.30
CA HIS A 320 15.17 -9.46 10.36
C HIS A 320 13.73 -9.50 10.85
N HIS A 321 13.39 -10.52 11.63
CA HIS A 321 12.04 -10.61 12.18
C HIS A 321 11.73 -9.48 13.16
N VAL A 322 10.44 -9.28 13.42
CA VAL A 322 9.92 -8.35 14.42
C VAL A 322 9.22 -9.15 15.53
N ASP A 323 9.61 -8.89 16.79
CA ASP A 323 8.93 -9.48 17.94
C ASP A 323 7.50 -8.92 18.09
N CYS A 324 6.58 -9.76 18.54
CA CYS A 324 5.20 -9.36 18.84
C CYS A 324 4.69 -10.00 20.13
N ASP A 325 3.55 -9.50 20.62
CA ASP A 325 2.98 -9.91 21.91
C ASP A 325 2.56 -11.39 21.99
N ASN A 326 2.14 -11.96 20.87
CA ASN A 326 1.54 -13.29 20.80
C ASN A 326 2.44 -14.36 20.16
N ALA A 327 3.66 -13.99 19.73
CA ALA A 327 4.63 -14.92 19.20
C ALA A 327 6.06 -14.40 19.41
N THR A 328 6.99 -15.30 19.76
CA THR A 328 8.41 -14.97 19.83
C THR A 328 9.03 -15.14 18.46
N ALA A 329 9.62 -14.07 17.93
CA ALA A 329 10.36 -14.14 16.69
C ALA A 329 11.75 -14.76 16.93
N ALA A 330 12.24 -15.50 15.94
CA ALA A 330 13.67 -15.77 15.89
C ALA A 330 14.40 -14.47 15.52
N ASP A 331 15.65 -14.29 15.97
CA ASP A 331 16.55 -13.22 15.48
C ASP A 331 15.94 -11.80 15.35
N ALA A 332 15.06 -11.42 16.29
CA ALA A 332 14.32 -10.18 16.23
C ALA A 332 15.22 -8.93 16.13
N ASP A 333 14.85 -7.98 15.28
CA ASP A 333 15.51 -6.68 15.18
C ASP A 333 15.16 -5.82 16.40
N LEU A 334 16.15 -5.64 17.29
CA LEU A 334 16.01 -4.81 18.49
C LEU A 334 15.87 -3.31 18.20
N GLY A 335 16.05 -2.90 16.93
CA GLY A 335 15.83 -1.55 16.44
C GLY A 335 14.40 -1.25 16.00
N PHE A 336 13.52 -2.27 15.94
CA PHE A 336 12.11 -2.05 15.60
C PHE A 336 11.43 -1.13 16.63
N PRO A 337 10.80 -0.02 16.18
CA PRO A 337 10.41 1.05 17.10
C PRO A 337 9.01 0.88 17.71
N HIS A 338 8.14 0.07 17.10
CA HIS A 338 6.75 -0.03 17.52
C HIS A 338 6.54 -1.13 18.55
N VAL A 339 5.70 -0.83 19.52
CA VAL A 339 5.36 -1.76 20.60
C VAL A 339 4.65 -2.97 20.00
N ASP A 340 4.96 -4.15 20.54
CA ASP A 340 4.30 -5.42 20.23
C ASP A 340 4.26 -5.79 18.73
N GLY A 341 5.16 -5.22 17.92
CA GLY A 341 5.29 -5.54 16.50
C GLY A 341 4.28 -4.83 15.60
N HIS A 342 3.57 -3.82 16.09
CA HIS A 342 2.55 -3.09 15.32
C HIS A 342 3.12 -2.24 14.17
N ILE A 343 2.29 -1.91 13.18
CA ILE A 343 2.75 -1.15 12.00
C ILE A 343 2.97 0.35 12.25
N GLY A 344 2.45 0.88 13.36
CA GLY A 344 2.65 2.25 13.86
C GLY A 344 1.92 3.35 13.09
N ARG A 345 1.76 3.20 11.77
CA ARG A 345 0.95 4.08 10.90
C ARG A 345 -0.05 3.26 10.12
N ASP A 346 -1.19 3.87 9.79
CA ASP A 346 -2.21 3.19 9.01
C ASP A 346 -1.67 2.75 7.65
N GLY A 347 -1.95 1.51 7.29
CA GLY A 347 -1.66 0.94 5.99
C GLY A 347 -2.89 0.91 5.09
N TYR A 348 -2.70 1.00 3.77
CA TYR A 348 -3.80 0.83 2.83
C TYR A 348 -3.40 -0.01 1.61
N GLY A 349 -4.12 -1.11 1.40
CA GLY A 349 -4.02 -1.90 0.18
C GLY A 349 -4.88 -1.28 -0.92
N LEU A 350 -4.26 -0.74 -1.95
CA LEU A 350 -4.90 -0.07 -3.09
C LEU A 350 -5.71 -1.03 -3.99
N ARG A 351 -5.26 -2.27 -4.17
CA ARG A 351 -5.89 -3.37 -4.89
C ARG A 351 -6.92 -4.10 -4.03
N ARG A 352 -6.57 -4.36 -2.76
CA ARG A 352 -7.45 -5.03 -1.78
C ARG A 352 -8.53 -4.10 -1.23
N GLU A 353 -8.37 -2.80 -1.45
CA GLU A 353 -9.17 -1.71 -0.92
C GLU A 353 -9.43 -1.86 0.58
N ARG A 354 -8.36 -2.07 1.34
CA ARG A 354 -8.41 -2.40 2.76
C ARG A 354 -7.49 -1.51 3.57
N LEU A 355 -8.05 -0.92 4.62
CA LEU A 355 -7.30 -0.21 5.66
C LEU A 355 -6.77 -1.22 6.69
N TYR A 356 -5.55 -1.00 7.14
CA TYR A 356 -4.87 -1.70 8.23
C TYR A 356 -4.54 -0.66 9.30
N GLY A 357 -5.14 -0.77 10.49
CA GLY A 357 -4.93 0.21 11.55
C GLY A 357 -3.52 0.13 12.14
N GLY A 358 -2.93 1.30 12.43
CA GLY A 358 -1.57 1.44 12.97
C GLY A 358 -1.25 0.54 14.17
N GLU A 359 -2.22 0.39 15.07
CA GLU A 359 -2.12 -0.36 16.33
C GLU A 359 -2.90 -1.70 16.30
N GLU A 360 -3.45 -2.07 15.14
CA GLU A 360 -4.27 -3.29 14.99
C GLU A 360 -3.59 -4.34 14.12
N ALA A 361 -2.83 -3.90 13.12
CA ALA A 361 -2.04 -4.75 12.25
C ALA A 361 -0.59 -4.85 12.77
N TYR A 362 0.06 -5.95 12.41
CA TYR A 362 1.45 -6.23 12.76
C TYR A 362 2.33 -6.11 11.53
N ASP A 363 3.60 -5.78 11.74
CA ASP A 363 4.58 -5.78 10.65
C ASP A 363 4.65 -7.17 10.00
N TYR A 364 4.77 -7.21 8.67
CA TYR A 364 4.82 -8.47 7.93
C TYR A 364 6.03 -9.32 8.29
N MET A 365 7.09 -8.77 8.92
CA MET A 365 8.24 -9.52 9.45
C MET A 365 7.98 -10.13 10.84
N SER A 366 6.80 -9.92 11.42
CA SER A 366 6.37 -10.59 12.64
C SER A 366 5.70 -11.94 12.36
N TYR A 367 5.48 -12.73 13.41
CA TYR A 367 4.64 -13.94 13.36
C TYR A 367 3.21 -13.70 13.84
N CYS A 368 2.83 -12.44 14.05
CA CYS A 368 1.49 -12.03 14.45
C CYS A 368 0.66 -11.60 13.25
N GLY A 369 -0.66 -11.56 13.40
CA GLY A 369 -1.58 -11.21 12.32
C GLY A 369 -2.81 -10.44 12.80
N PRO A 370 -3.49 -9.68 11.92
CA PRO A 370 -3.20 -9.54 10.48
C PRO A 370 -1.92 -8.76 10.19
N THR A 371 -1.21 -9.13 9.13
CA THR A 371 0.07 -8.52 8.74
C THR A 371 -0.10 -7.40 7.72
N TRP A 372 0.76 -6.39 7.81
CA TRP A 372 0.94 -5.33 6.82
C TRP A 372 2.36 -4.74 6.95
N VAL A 373 2.78 -3.88 6.02
CA VAL A 373 4.08 -3.19 6.14
C VAL A 373 4.00 -2.05 7.17
N SER A 374 4.93 -2.00 8.12
CA SER A 374 5.11 -0.83 9.00
C SER A 374 5.77 0.34 8.28
N ASP A 375 5.61 1.56 8.79
CA ASP A 375 6.33 2.73 8.27
C ASP A 375 7.86 2.57 8.36
N TRP A 376 8.34 1.87 9.40
CA TRP A 376 9.75 1.53 9.58
C TRP A 376 10.24 0.54 8.52
N THR A 377 9.53 -0.57 8.31
CA THR A 377 9.87 -1.56 7.29
C THR A 377 9.75 -0.98 5.88
N TRP A 378 8.75 -0.11 5.64
CA TRP A 378 8.62 0.63 4.38
C TRP A 378 9.86 1.48 4.11
N ALA A 379 10.38 2.20 5.10
CA ALA A 379 11.59 3.01 4.94
C ALA A 379 12.85 2.17 4.65
N LEU A 380 13.01 1.02 5.32
CA LEU A 380 14.14 0.11 5.07
C LEU A 380 14.08 -0.51 3.67
N THR A 381 12.91 -1.01 3.28
CA THR A 381 12.72 -1.58 1.94
C THR A 381 12.83 -0.52 0.85
N PHE A 382 12.42 0.72 1.11
CA PHE A 382 12.66 1.86 0.22
C PHE A 382 14.16 2.00 -0.06
N ALA A 383 14.98 2.15 0.98
CA ALA A 383 16.43 2.29 0.80
C ALA A 383 17.03 1.09 0.06
N ARG A 384 16.53 -0.12 0.32
CA ARG A 384 16.98 -1.34 -0.36
C ARG A 384 16.63 -1.33 -1.85
N ILE A 385 15.37 -1.08 -2.19
CA ILE A 385 14.89 -1.09 -3.58
C ILE A 385 15.55 0.03 -4.38
N GLU A 386 15.73 1.21 -3.79
CA GLU A 386 16.44 2.33 -4.42
C GLU A 386 17.89 1.93 -4.74
N ALA A 387 18.60 1.31 -3.78
CA ALA A 387 19.98 0.86 -3.98
C ALA A 387 20.08 -0.18 -5.12
N LEU A 388 19.24 -1.22 -5.12
CA LEU A 388 19.25 -2.26 -6.16
C LEU A 388 18.87 -1.70 -7.53
N THR A 389 17.86 -0.82 -7.58
CA THR A 389 17.43 -0.18 -8.83
C THR A 389 18.53 0.71 -9.41
N SER A 390 19.33 1.37 -8.57
CA SER A 390 20.41 2.26 -8.99
C SER A 390 21.52 1.57 -9.78
N TRP A 391 21.64 0.24 -9.70
CA TRP A 391 22.62 -0.52 -10.46
C TRP A 391 22.38 -0.48 -11.97
N GLY A 392 21.20 -0.03 -12.41
CA GLY A 392 20.90 0.20 -13.82
C GLY A 392 21.02 -1.07 -14.67
N LEU A 393 20.81 -2.23 -14.04
CA LEU A 393 20.88 -3.52 -14.71
C LEU A 393 19.76 -3.58 -15.75
N GLY A 394 20.14 -3.83 -17.01
CA GLY A 394 19.21 -3.81 -18.13
C GLY A 394 18.08 -4.84 -17.99
N THR A 395 17.07 -4.75 -18.85
CA THR A 395 15.98 -5.73 -18.88
C THR A 395 16.53 -7.10 -19.27
N GLN A 396 16.46 -8.06 -18.34
CA GLN A 396 16.58 -9.47 -18.71
C GLN A 396 15.29 -9.85 -19.44
N ALA A 397 15.43 -10.45 -20.63
CA ALA A 397 14.28 -10.89 -21.42
C ALA A 397 13.50 -11.97 -20.64
N GLY A 398 12.17 -11.91 -20.65
CA GLY A 398 11.29 -12.91 -20.00
C GLY A 398 10.36 -12.32 -18.93
N PHE A 399 10.82 -11.27 -18.25
CA PHE A 399 10.03 -10.60 -17.22
C PHE A 399 8.82 -9.85 -17.77
N ARG A 400 7.67 -10.04 -17.10
CA ARG A 400 6.42 -9.32 -17.32
C ARG A 400 6.26 -8.22 -16.29
N VAL A 401 5.61 -7.13 -16.68
CA VAL A 401 5.25 -6.04 -15.76
C VAL A 401 3.93 -6.39 -15.07
N HIS A 402 3.92 -6.35 -13.75
CA HIS A 402 2.71 -6.30 -12.94
C HIS A 402 2.42 -4.82 -12.62
N HIS A 403 1.19 -4.40 -12.90
CA HIS A 403 0.74 -3.01 -12.78
C HIS A 403 -0.06 -2.79 -11.51
#